data_AF-A0A6J7SPD8-F1
#
_entry.id   AF-A0A6J7SPD8-F1
#
_cell.length_a   1.000
_cell.length_b   1.000
_cell.length_c   1.000
_cell.angle_alpha   90.00
_cell.angle_beta   90.00
_cell.angle_gamma   90.00
#
_symmetry.space_group_name_H-M   'P 1'
#
loop_
_entity.id
_entity.type
_entity.pdbx_description
1 polymer ?
#
loop_
_entity_poly.entity_id
_entity_poly.type
_entity_poly.pdbx_seq_one_letter_code
_entity_poly.pdbx_strand_id
1 'polypeptide(L)'
;MCWSGALTAIVIAIAALYGHRPVVLVGWLFILVLIGFMVWSGHSDRTFPMSTGLSIVLLSSAVVFVTLLLCATRGSLVGWLAVMLALIVLGLASQFLQNGRGNLGIYGQYPMNAAYFDYQVEDLMKSNVAAEEFVLAHTTSTDRIATWTDPDRLTSTIAAMQLWGMYNNVPEGAALSPDGANVLRALRPTALALYAPQRSQIDEFYASIPAAFAPSALQCTQVPYLGIGSPTASVCVTHLLAM
;
A
#
# COMPACT_ATOMS: atom_id res chain seq x y z
N MET A 1 -9.55 2.27 5.48
CA MET A 1 -10.07 2.20 4.09
C MET A 1 -11.57 1.93 4.16
N CYS A 2 -12.42 2.91 3.83
CA CYS A 2 -13.88 2.87 4.08
C CYS A 2 -14.72 2.78 2.79
N TRP A 3 -14.18 2.19 1.73
CA TRP A 3 -14.84 2.19 0.41
C TRP A 3 -15.96 1.16 0.25
N SER A 4 -15.88 0.00 0.91
CA SER A 4 -17.01 -0.93 0.99
C SER A 4 -18.21 -0.23 1.63
N GLY A 5 -18.00 0.48 2.75
CA GLY A 5 -19.01 1.31 3.39
C GLY A 5 -19.59 2.39 2.46
N ALA A 6 -18.76 3.09 1.68
CA ALA A 6 -19.21 4.12 0.74
C ALA A 6 -20.01 3.53 -0.44
N LEU A 7 -19.56 2.44 -1.04
CA LEU A 7 -20.26 1.74 -2.12
C LEU A 7 -21.58 1.12 -1.61
N THR A 8 -21.56 0.49 -0.44
CA THR A 8 -22.76 -0.02 0.23
C THR A 8 -23.73 1.11 0.58
N ALA A 9 -23.25 2.28 1.01
CA ALA A 9 -24.09 3.44 1.26
C ALA A 9 -24.73 3.99 -0.02
N ILE A 10 -23.99 4.03 -1.14
CA ILE A 10 -24.53 4.42 -2.45
C ILE A 10 -25.59 3.40 -2.91
N VAL A 11 -25.31 2.10 -2.78
CA VAL A 11 -26.27 1.03 -3.12
C VAL A 11 -27.53 1.13 -2.27
N ILE A 12 -27.39 1.32 -0.95
CA ILE A 12 -28.52 1.45 -0.03
C ILE A 12 -29.32 2.73 -0.35
N ALA A 13 -28.67 3.84 -0.67
CA ALA A 13 -29.33 5.07 -1.07
C ALA A 13 -30.14 4.87 -2.36
N ILE A 14 -29.58 4.18 -3.36
CA ILE A 14 -30.28 3.87 -4.61
C ILE A 14 -31.43 2.88 -4.38
N ALA A 15 -31.23 1.84 -3.56
CA ALA A 15 -32.26 0.88 -3.19
C ALA A 15 -33.42 1.54 -2.42
N ALA A 16 -33.10 2.46 -1.50
CA ALA A 16 -34.08 3.24 -0.74
C ALA A 16 -34.91 4.17 -1.64
N LEU A 17 -34.30 4.75 -2.69
CA LEU A 17 -34.98 5.63 -3.64
C LEU A 17 -35.96 4.91 -4.58
N TYR A 18 -35.85 3.57 -4.74
CA TYR A 18 -36.60 2.82 -5.76
C TYR A 18 -37.74 1.93 -5.24
N GLY A 19 -37.87 1.72 -3.92
CA GLY A 19 -39.02 1.07 -3.29
C GLY A 19 -39.15 -0.46 -3.47
N HIS A 20 -40.27 -1.04 -3.01
CA HIS A 20 -40.55 -2.48 -2.97
C HIS A 20 -40.93 -3.08 -4.35
N ARG A 21 -40.00 -3.15 -5.30
CA ARG A 21 -40.19 -4.02 -6.47
C ARG A 21 -39.67 -5.42 -6.16
N PRO A 22 -40.41 -6.49 -6.51
CA PRO A 22 -39.92 -7.85 -6.30
C PRO A 22 -38.62 -8.03 -7.09
N VAL A 23 -37.56 -8.46 -6.41
CA VAL A 23 -36.31 -8.86 -7.06
C VAL A 23 -36.61 -10.13 -7.85
N VAL A 24 -36.91 -9.94 -9.14
CA VAL A 24 -37.18 -11.04 -10.08
C VAL A 24 -35.90 -11.84 -10.33
N LEU A 25 -35.99 -13.06 -10.86
CA LEU A 25 -34.87 -13.95 -11.21
C LEU A 25 -33.68 -13.22 -11.87
N VAL A 26 -33.97 -12.21 -12.70
CA VAL A 26 -32.97 -11.35 -13.38
C VAL A 26 -32.05 -10.61 -12.38
N GLY A 27 -32.57 -10.17 -11.24
CA GLY A 27 -31.78 -9.57 -10.15
C GLY A 27 -30.78 -10.51 -9.53
N TRP A 28 -31.19 -11.76 -9.29
CA TRP A 28 -30.28 -12.78 -8.76
C TRP A 28 -29.17 -13.12 -9.74
N LEU A 29 -29.47 -13.23 -11.04
CA LEU A 29 -28.45 -13.43 -12.07
C LEU A 29 -27.44 -12.28 -12.10
N PHE A 30 -27.89 -11.03 -11.96
CA PHE A 30 -26.98 -9.87 -11.90
C PHE A 30 -26.05 -9.91 -10.70
N ILE A 31 -26.54 -10.33 -9.53
CA ILE A 31 -25.71 -10.47 -8.33
C ILE A 31 -24.62 -11.53 -8.54
N LEU A 32 -24.96 -12.68 -9.14
CA LEU A 32 -23.98 -13.72 -9.44
C LEU A 32 -22.92 -13.23 -10.45
N VAL A 33 -23.35 -12.49 -11.47
CA VAL A 33 -22.45 -11.87 -12.44
C VAL A 33 -21.52 -10.86 -11.76
N LEU A 34 -22.06 -9.99 -10.90
CA LEU A 34 -21.28 -9.03 -10.11
C LEU A 34 -20.24 -9.75 -9.26
N ILE A 35 -20.63 -10.79 -8.52
CA ILE A 35 -19.71 -11.56 -7.68
C ILE A 35 -18.59 -12.16 -8.54
N GLY A 36 -18.92 -12.80 -9.66
CA GLY A 36 -17.93 -13.38 -10.57
C GLY A 36 -16.93 -12.35 -11.09
N PHE A 37 -17.41 -11.18 -11.52
CA PHE A 37 -16.56 -10.08 -11.99
C PHE A 37 -15.72 -9.45 -10.87
N MET A 38 -16.25 -9.32 -9.66
CA MET A 38 -15.53 -8.80 -8.50
C MET A 38 -14.42 -9.75 -8.06
N VAL A 39 -14.68 -11.06 -8.04
CA VAL A 39 -13.65 -12.07 -7.77
C VAL A 39 -12.58 -12.03 -8.85
N TRP A 40 -12.98 -12.01 -10.13
CA TRP A 40 -12.05 -11.97 -11.26
C TRP A 40 -11.15 -10.72 -11.25
N SER A 41 -11.74 -9.53 -11.11
CA SER A 41 -10.97 -8.28 -11.05
C SER A 41 -10.14 -8.16 -9.77
N GLY A 42 -10.60 -8.76 -8.67
CA GLY A 42 -9.88 -8.85 -7.41
C GLY A 42 -8.53 -9.55 -7.52
N HIS A 43 -8.41 -10.55 -8.40
CA HIS A 43 -7.16 -11.28 -8.68
C HIS A 43 -6.19 -10.55 -9.61
N SER A 44 -6.56 -9.37 -10.14
CA SER A 44 -5.68 -8.62 -11.03
C SER A 44 -4.47 -8.09 -10.26
N ASP A 45 -3.27 -8.49 -10.69
CA ASP A 45 -1.95 -8.04 -10.20
C ASP A 45 -1.33 -6.94 -11.06
N ARG A 46 -1.99 -6.57 -12.16
CA ARG A 46 -1.50 -5.62 -13.15
C ARG A 46 -1.36 -4.22 -12.57
N THR A 47 -0.21 -3.59 -12.81
CA THR A 47 0.01 -2.17 -12.55
C THR A 47 -0.43 -1.33 -13.75
N PHE A 48 -1.15 -0.23 -13.48
CA PHE A 48 -1.64 0.68 -14.52
C PHE A 48 -0.89 2.01 -14.47
N PRO A 49 -0.49 2.57 -15.62
CA PRO A 49 -0.03 3.95 -15.66
C PRO A 49 -1.17 4.90 -15.30
N MET A 50 -0.83 6.10 -14.82
CA MET A 50 -1.80 7.12 -14.40
C MET A 50 -2.84 7.44 -15.49
N SER A 51 -2.45 7.43 -16.76
CA SER A 51 -3.35 7.65 -17.90
C SER A 51 -4.47 6.60 -18.00
N THR A 52 -4.14 5.34 -17.77
CA THR A 52 -5.13 4.24 -17.72
C THR A 52 -6.04 4.39 -16.51
N GLY A 53 -5.48 4.74 -15.35
CA GLY A 53 -6.28 5.03 -14.14
C GLY A 53 -7.30 6.15 -14.37
N LEU A 54 -6.87 7.26 -14.97
CA LEU A 54 -7.75 8.37 -15.33
C LEU A 54 -8.84 7.95 -16.32
N SER A 55 -8.50 7.11 -17.29
CA SER A 55 -9.48 6.59 -18.25
C SER A 55 -10.57 5.75 -17.57
N ILE A 56 -10.21 4.93 -16.58
CA ILE A 56 -11.16 4.15 -15.77
C ILE A 56 -12.09 5.07 -14.97
N VAL A 57 -11.55 6.14 -14.37
CA VAL A 57 -12.35 7.13 -13.62
C VAL A 57 -13.33 7.86 -14.53
N LEU A 58 -12.88 8.30 -15.71
CA LEU A 58 -13.75 9.00 -16.67
C LEU A 58 -14.87 8.09 -17.19
N LEU A 59 -14.55 6.85 -17.55
CA LEU A 59 -15.52 5.88 -18.04
C LEU A 59 -16.57 5.54 -16.98
N SER A 60 -16.14 5.26 -15.75
CA SER A 60 -17.06 4.96 -14.65
C SER A 60 -17.95 6.15 -14.29
N SER A 61 -17.41 7.37 -14.32
CA SER A 61 -18.19 8.60 -14.12
C SER A 61 -19.25 8.80 -15.21
N ALA A 62 -18.90 8.53 -16.47
CA ALA A 62 -19.85 8.60 -17.59
C ALA A 62 -21.00 7.59 -17.43
N VAL A 63 -20.70 6.36 -16.99
CA VAL A 63 -21.74 5.34 -16.72
C VAL A 63 -22.67 5.79 -15.59
N VAL A 64 -22.13 6.36 -14.51
CA VAL A 64 -22.95 6.91 -13.42
C VAL A 64 -23.83 8.06 -13.93
N PHE A 65 -23.27 8.97 -14.72
CA PHE A 65 -24.02 10.09 -15.29
C PHE A 65 -25.19 9.62 -16.18
N VAL A 66 -24.92 8.69 -17.11
CA VAL A 66 -25.97 8.09 -17.96
C VAL A 66 -27.02 7.37 -17.12
N THR A 67 -26.61 6.66 -16.08
CA THR A 67 -27.53 5.98 -15.15
C THR A 67 -28.46 6.96 -14.46
N LEU A 68 -27.96 8.12 -14.02
CA LEU A 68 -28.78 9.18 -13.43
C LEU A 68 -29.81 9.73 -14.44
N LEU A 69 -29.40 9.95 -15.69
CA LEU A 69 -30.33 10.40 -16.75
C LEU A 69 -31.43 9.38 -17.02
N LEU A 70 -31.09 8.09 -17.08
CA LEU A 70 -32.07 7.01 -17.29
C LEU A 70 -32.99 6.84 -16.08
N CYS A 71 -32.47 7.03 -14.86
CA CYS A 71 -33.25 6.96 -13.62
C CYS A 71 -34.19 8.15 -13.40
N ALA A 72 -33.95 9.29 -14.07
CA ALA A 72 -34.88 10.41 -14.06
C ALA A 72 -36.28 9.99 -14.59
N THR A 73 -36.32 8.98 -15.46
CA THR A 73 -37.57 8.34 -15.91
C THR A 73 -38.01 7.28 -14.89
N ARG A 74 -38.83 7.71 -13.92
CA ARG A 74 -39.22 6.88 -12.76
C ARG A 74 -39.79 5.52 -13.17
N GLY A 75 -39.17 4.45 -12.68
CA GLY A 75 -39.77 3.11 -12.66
C GLY A 75 -39.67 2.31 -13.97
N SER A 76 -38.78 2.67 -14.90
CA SER A 76 -38.50 1.83 -16.07
C SER A 76 -37.59 0.65 -15.71
N LEU A 77 -37.79 -0.51 -16.34
CA LEU A 77 -36.85 -1.66 -16.25
C LEU A 77 -35.43 -1.24 -16.70
N VAL A 78 -35.36 -0.32 -17.65
CA VAL A 78 -34.11 0.25 -18.18
C VAL A 78 -33.32 0.98 -17.09
N GLY A 79 -33.98 1.82 -16.28
CA GLY A 79 -33.32 2.51 -15.16
C GLY A 79 -32.77 1.52 -14.13
N TRP A 80 -33.51 0.45 -13.84
CA TRP A 80 -33.04 -0.59 -12.91
C TRP A 80 -31.83 -1.36 -13.46
N LEU A 81 -31.85 -1.75 -14.73
CA LEU A 81 -30.70 -2.39 -15.38
C LEU A 81 -29.47 -1.46 -15.43
N ALA A 82 -29.69 -0.16 -15.66
CA ALA A 82 -28.62 0.84 -15.66
C ALA A 82 -27.96 0.96 -14.28
N VAL A 83 -28.75 0.98 -13.19
CA VAL A 83 -28.21 0.95 -11.83
C VAL A 83 -27.35 -0.28 -11.59
N MET A 84 -27.85 -1.47 -11.92
CA MET A 84 -27.10 -2.71 -11.70
C MET A 84 -25.79 -2.72 -12.49
N LEU A 85 -25.81 -2.25 -13.74
CA LEU A 85 -24.61 -2.07 -14.55
C LEU A 85 -23.63 -1.07 -13.93
N ALA A 86 -24.12 0.09 -13.46
CA ALA A 86 -23.28 1.09 -12.81
C ALA A 86 -22.58 0.55 -11.57
N LEU A 87 -23.27 -0.28 -10.77
CA LEU A 87 -22.68 -0.93 -9.60
C LEU A 87 -21.57 -1.92 -9.99
N ILE A 88 -21.77 -2.71 -11.04
CA ILE A 88 -20.72 -3.60 -11.58
C ILE A 88 -19.52 -2.79 -12.04
N VAL A 89 -19.75 -1.74 -12.84
CA VAL A 89 -18.67 -0.89 -13.37
C VAL A 89 -17.91 -0.20 -12.24
N LEU A 90 -18.61 0.34 -11.23
CA LEU A 90 -17.97 0.97 -10.07
C LEU A 90 -17.17 -0.02 -9.23
N GLY A 91 -17.72 -1.22 -8.99
CA GLY A 91 -17.02 -2.30 -8.29
C GLY A 91 -15.73 -2.69 -9.02
N LEU A 92 -15.83 -2.99 -10.31
CA LEU A 92 -14.69 -3.33 -11.16
C LEU A 92 -13.64 -2.21 -11.21
N ALA A 93 -14.07 -0.96 -11.45
CA ALA A 93 -13.19 0.20 -11.49
C ALA A 93 -12.44 0.36 -10.17
N SER A 94 -13.11 0.18 -9.03
CA SER A 94 -12.48 0.26 -7.72
C SER A 94 -11.42 -0.82 -7.51
N GLN A 95 -11.68 -2.07 -7.92
CA GLN A 95 -10.70 -3.16 -7.82
C GLN A 95 -9.46 -2.87 -8.67
N PHE A 96 -9.66 -2.48 -9.94
CA PHE A 96 -8.55 -2.18 -10.84
C PHE A 96 -7.72 -0.97 -10.40
N LEU A 97 -8.36 0.10 -9.93
CA LEU A 97 -7.64 1.29 -9.46
C LEU A 97 -6.82 1.00 -8.20
N GLN A 98 -7.35 0.19 -7.29
CA GLN A 98 -6.67 -0.14 -6.03
C GLN A 98 -5.53 -1.14 -6.24
N ASN A 99 -5.77 -2.20 -7.01
CA ASN A 99 -4.74 -3.21 -7.30
C ASN A 99 -3.69 -2.68 -8.28
N GLY A 100 -4.05 -1.75 -9.16
CA GLY A 100 -3.17 -1.27 -10.22
C GLY A 100 -2.28 -0.09 -9.87
N ARG A 101 -2.28 0.42 -8.64
CA ARG A 101 -1.41 1.56 -8.28
C ARG A 101 0.08 1.21 -8.21
N GLY A 102 0.43 -0.08 -8.24
CA GLY A 102 1.80 -0.55 -8.05
C GLY A 102 2.32 -0.38 -6.62
N ASN A 103 3.63 -0.36 -6.48
CA ASN A 103 4.34 -0.36 -5.19
C ASN A 103 4.33 1.04 -4.59
N LEU A 104 3.32 1.38 -3.79
CA LEU A 104 3.19 2.70 -3.16
C LEU A 104 3.10 2.61 -1.64
N GLY A 105 4.22 2.92 -0.99
CA GLY A 105 4.30 3.30 0.42
C GLY A 105 4.03 2.19 1.44
N ILE A 106 3.58 2.63 2.62
CA ILE A 106 3.38 1.82 3.84
C ILE A 106 2.15 0.89 3.78
N TYR A 107 1.28 1.07 2.80
CA TYR A 107 0.04 0.31 2.69
C TYR A 107 0.29 -0.91 1.82
N GLY A 108 -0.11 -2.09 2.30
CA GLY A 108 0.05 -3.36 1.58
C GLY A 108 -0.23 -3.21 0.09
N GLN A 109 0.66 -3.77 -0.74
CA GLN A 109 0.68 -3.58 -2.20
C GLN A 109 -0.61 -4.07 -2.88
N TYR A 110 -1.39 -4.89 -2.18
CA TYR A 110 -2.52 -5.63 -2.70
C TYR A 110 -3.64 -5.70 -1.66
N PRO A 111 -4.22 -4.59 -1.18
CA PRO A 111 -5.15 -4.63 -0.06
C PRO A 111 -6.42 -5.44 -0.38
N MET A 112 -6.83 -5.47 -1.66
CA MET A 112 -7.95 -6.29 -2.13
C MET A 112 -7.47 -7.61 -2.71
N ASN A 113 -6.37 -7.59 -3.47
CA ASN A 113 -5.82 -8.79 -4.07
C ASN A 113 -5.30 -9.82 -3.03
N ALA A 114 -4.84 -9.36 -1.86
CA ALA A 114 -4.49 -10.22 -0.72
C ALA A 114 -5.69 -10.96 -0.10
N ALA A 115 -6.93 -10.56 -0.37
CA ALA A 115 -8.11 -11.32 0.05
C ALA A 115 -8.38 -12.55 -0.84
N TYR A 116 -7.73 -12.61 -2.01
CA TYR A 116 -7.92 -13.65 -3.02
C TYR A 116 -6.70 -14.56 -3.18
N PHE A 117 -5.55 -14.15 -2.67
CA PHE A 117 -4.34 -14.97 -2.59
C PHE A 117 -4.13 -15.48 -1.19
N ASP A 118 -3.44 -16.63 -1.09
CA ASP A 118 -2.93 -17.12 0.20
C ASP A 118 -1.82 -16.17 0.67
N TYR A 119 -2.22 -15.12 1.36
CA TYR A 119 -1.31 -14.11 1.85
C TYR A 119 -0.55 -14.72 3.03
N GLN A 120 0.75 -14.96 2.82
CA GLN A 120 1.65 -15.60 3.78
C GLN A 120 1.97 -14.66 4.96
N VAL A 121 0.95 -14.23 5.70
CA VAL A 121 1.07 -13.32 6.86
C VAL A 121 2.02 -13.89 7.89
N GLU A 122 1.95 -15.20 8.13
CA GLU A 122 2.82 -15.88 9.08
C GLU A 122 4.29 -15.76 8.68
N ASP A 123 4.61 -15.97 7.41
CA ASP A 123 6.00 -15.89 6.93
C ASP A 123 6.50 -14.45 6.87
N LEU A 124 5.64 -13.50 6.49
CA LEU A 124 5.97 -12.07 6.58
C LEU A 124 6.21 -11.63 8.03
N MET A 125 5.43 -12.15 8.99
CA MET A 125 5.63 -11.88 10.40
C MET A 125 6.94 -12.49 10.90
N LYS A 126 7.25 -13.74 10.53
CA LYS A 126 8.55 -14.37 10.84
C LYS A 126 9.71 -13.55 10.29
N SER A 127 9.59 -13.02 9.07
CA SER A 127 10.61 -12.16 8.48
C SER A 127 10.75 -10.82 9.20
N ASN A 128 9.65 -10.22 9.66
CA ASN A 128 9.69 -9.02 10.50
C ASN A 128 10.37 -9.30 11.84
N VAL A 129 10.06 -10.42 12.48
CA VAL A 129 10.73 -10.86 13.72
C VAL A 129 12.22 -11.08 13.47
N ALA A 130 12.60 -11.78 12.39
CA ALA A 130 14.00 -12.02 12.07
C ALA A 130 14.78 -10.73 11.76
N ALA A 131 14.14 -9.76 11.10
CA ALA A 131 14.71 -8.44 10.87
C ALA A 131 14.93 -7.68 12.19
N GLU A 132 13.95 -7.72 13.10
CA GLU A 132 14.06 -7.11 14.43
C GLU A 132 15.15 -7.76 15.27
N GLU A 133 15.17 -9.10 15.34
CA GLU A 133 16.19 -9.88 16.04
C GLU A 133 17.59 -9.55 15.52
N PHE A 134 17.74 -9.36 14.21
CA PHE A 134 18.99 -8.90 13.63
C PHE A 134 19.37 -7.51 14.13
N VAL A 135 18.46 -6.53 14.13
CA VAL A 135 18.76 -5.18 14.64
C VAL A 135 19.13 -5.22 16.13
N LEU A 136 18.39 -5.97 16.94
CA LEU A 136 18.66 -6.16 18.36
C LEU A 136 20.01 -6.84 18.62
N ALA A 137 20.41 -7.80 17.79
CA ALA A 137 21.70 -8.48 17.90
C ALA A 137 22.90 -7.57 17.56
N HIS A 138 22.67 -6.48 16.83
CA HIS A 138 23.72 -5.55 16.37
C HIS A 138 23.63 -4.17 17.04
N THR A 139 22.79 -4.05 18.07
CA THR A 139 22.63 -2.85 18.89
C THR A 139 22.61 -3.23 20.38
N THR A 140 22.60 -2.23 21.24
CA THR A 140 22.63 -2.36 22.70
C THR A 140 21.49 -1.56 23.33
N SER A 141 21.19 -1.83 24.60
CA SER A 141 20.17 -1.07 25.35
C SER A 141 20.52 0.41 25.56
N THR A 142 21.78 0.79 25.35
CA THR A 142 22.23 2.19 25.39
C THR A 142 22.14 2.89 24.03
N ASP A 143 21.86 2.17 22.96
CA ASP A 143 21.82 2.75 21.63
C ASP A 143 20.56 3.58 21.40
N ARG A 144 20.75 4.70 20.68
CA ARG A 144 19.67 5.52 20.16
C ARG A 144 19.59 5.25 18.67
N ILE A 145 18.60 4.47 18.26
CA ILE A 145 18.47 4.01 16.88
C ILE A 145 17.65 5.02 16.09
N ALA A 146 18.21 5.53 14.99
CA ALA A 146 17.43 6.17 13.94
C ALA A 146 17.22 5.21 12.76
N THR A 147 16.08 5.32 12.11
CA THR A 147 15.63 4.39 11.07
C THR A 147 15.56 5.10 9.73
N TRP A 148 16.05 4.45 8.70
CA TRP A 148 15.87 4.87 7.31
C TRP A 148 15.25 3.73 6.52
N THR A 149 14.31 4.07 5.64
CA THR A 149 13.72 3.13 4.68
C THR A 149 13.96 3.65 3.27
N ASP A 150 13.86 2.75 2.30
CA ASP A 150 13.89 3.10 0.88
C ASP A 150 12.95 4.27 0.54
N PRO A 151 13.27 5.09 -0.49
CA PRO A 151 12.50 6.29 -0.83
C PRO A 151 11.02 6.02 -1.15
N ASP A 152 10.72 4.84 -1.70
CA ASP A 152 9.35 4.39 -2.01
C ASP A 152 8.62 3.82 -0.78
N ARG A 153 9.32 3.76 0.36
CA ARG A 153 8.89 3.24 1.67
C ARG A 153 8.36 1.81 1.62
N LEU A 154 8.86 0.98 0.72
CA LEU A 154 8.39 -0.39 0.53
C LEU A 154 8.71 -1.27 1.73
N THR A 155 9.82 -1.00 2.43
CA THR A 155 10.23 -1.74 3.63
C THR A 155 9.80 -1.12 4.95
N SER A 156 8.99 -0.06 4.91
CA SER A 156 8.45 0.59 6.11
C SER A 156 7.63 -0.33 7.02
N THR A 157 7.00 -1.36 6.46
CA THR A 157 6.25 -2.36 7.24
C THR A 157 7.16 -3.29 8.04
N ILE A 158 8.38 -3.52 7.56
CA ILE A 158 9.43 -4.28 8.25
C ILE A 158 10.02 -3.42 9.36
N ALA A 159 10.32 -2.15 9.02
CA ALA A 159 10.82 -1.16 9.96
C ALA A 159 9.75 -0.67 10.97
N ALA A 160 8.49 -1.12 10.86
CA ALA A 160 7.37 -0.57 11.62
C ALA A 160 7.54 -0.68 13.14
N MET A 161 8.28 -1.70 13.60
CA MET A 161 8.59 -1.88 15.02
C MET A 161 9.56 -0.82 15.54
N GLN A 162 10.38 -0.21 14.68
CA GLN A 162 11.20 0.95 15.01
C GLN A 162 10.49 2.26 14.69
N LEU A 163 9.67 2.36 13.64
CA LEU A 163 9.02 3.60 13.21
C LEU A 163 7.87 4.05 14.15
N TRP A 164 8.19 4.49 15.37
CA TRP A 164 7.23 5.06 16.32
C TRP A 164 7.21 6.59 16.25
N GLY A 165 6.49 7.11 15.25
CA GLY A 165 6.32 8.55 15.04
C GLY A 165 7.39 9.15 14.10
N MET A 166 7.46 10.48 14.06
CA MET A 166 8.40 11.21 13.18
C MET A 166 9.82 11.31 13.76
N TYR A 167 9.99 10.96 15.04
CA TYR A 167 11.12 11.41 15.86
C TYR A 167 12.37 10.55 15.78
N ASN A 168 12.32 9.40 15.11
CA ASN A 168 13.47 8.53 14.95
C ASN A 168 13.68 8.15 13.49
N ASN A 169 13.15 8.95 12.57
CA ASN A 169 13.32 8.72 11.14
C ASN A 169 14.40 9.64 10.60
N VAL A 170 15.27 9.07 9.78
CA VAL A 170 16.15 9.85 8.92
C VAL A 170 15.34 10.30 7.70
N PRO A 171 15.36 11.59 7.32
CA PRO A 171 14.57 12.09 6.19
C PRO A 171 14.83 11.35 4.87
N GLU A 172 13.77 11.30 4.07
CA GLU A 172 13.49 10.20 3.14
C GLU A 172 13.90 10.51 1.71
N GLY A 173 15.21 10.46 1.46
CA GLY A 173 15.78 10.43 0.12
C GLY A 173 16.63 9.19 -0.08
N ALA A 174 17.01 8.94 -1.35
CA ALA A 174 18.02 7.92 -1.69
C ALA A 174 19.40 8.25 -1.10
N ALA A 175 19.65 9.54 -0.85
CA ALA A 175 20.83 10.07 -0.19
C ALA A 175 20.42 11.02 0.95
N LEU A 176 21.28 11.11 1.96
CA LEU A 176 21.15 12.01 3.09
C LEU A 176 21.29 13.46 2.62
N SER A 177 20.19 14.21 2.68
CA SER A 177 20.19 15.64 2.37
C SER A 177 20.86 16.46 3.47
N PRO A 178 21.26 17.71 3.21
CA PRO A 178 21.76 18.63 4.25
C PRO A 178 20.77 18.79 5.42
N ASP A 179 19.47 18.85 5.12
CA ASP A 179 18.42 18.89 6.14
C ASP A 179 18.33 17.58 6.91
N GLY A 180 18.48 16.43 6.24
CA GLY A 180 18.59 15.12 6.86
C GLY A 180 19.78 15.02 7.82
N ALA A 181 20.92 15.59 7.46
CA ALA A 181 22.08 15.66 8.34
C ALA A 181 21.82 16.56 9.56
N ASN A 182 21.07 17.65 9.41
CA ASN A 182 20.66 18.49 10.54
C ASN A 182 19.72 17.72 11.49
N VAL A 183 18.78 16.94 10.94
CA VAL A 183 17.89 16.07 11.72
C VAL A 183 18.71 15.01 12.47
N LEU A 184 19.63 14.30 11.80
CA LEU A 184 20.51 13.32 12.46
C LEU A 184 21.31 13.96 13.61
N ARG A 185 21.86 15.15 13.42
CA ARG A 185 22.56 15.88 14.50
C ARG A 185 21.65 16.24 15.66
N ALA A 186 20.39 16.62 15.39
CA ALA A 186 19.42 16.94 16.44
C ALA A 186 19.00 15.68 17.23
N LEU A 187 18.78 14.57 16.53
CA LEU A 187 18.37 13.30 17.12
C LEU A 187 19.48 12.67 17.98
N ARG A 188 20.74 12.87 17.59
CA ARG A 188 21.92 12.24 18.18
C ARG A 188 21.80 10.71 18.30
N PRO A 189 21.51 9.98 17.20
CA PRO A 189 21.45 8.53 17.22
C PRO A 189 22.86 7.92 17.27
N THR A 190 23.05 6.88 18.07
CA THR A 190 24.31 6.12 18.10
C THR A 190 24.35 5.02 17.04
N ALA A 191 23.20 4.65 16.49
CA ALA A 191 23.09 3.66 15.42
C ALA A 191 22.01 4.04 14.39
N LEU A 192 22.21 3.60 13.15
CA LEU A 192 21.22 3.65 12.09
C LEU A 192 20.79 2.24 11.70
N ALA A 193 19.48 2.00 11.66
CA ALA A 193 18.88 0.81 11.06
C ALA A 193 18.34 1.20 9.67
N LEU A 194 18.81 0.50 8.64
CA LEU A 194 18.56 0.83 7.23
C LEU A 194 17.81 -0.33 6.57
N TYR A 195 16.70 -0.02 5.91
CA TYR A 195 15.81 -1.01 5.30
C TYR A 195 15.58 -0.67 3.83
N ALA A 196 15.74 -1.65 2.93
CA ALA A 196 15.37 -1.46 1.51
C ALA A 196 15.10 -2.80 0.80
N PRO A 197 14.33 -2.80 -0.30
CA PRO A 197 14.17 -3.99 -1.15
C PRO A 197 15.50 -4.49 -1.74
N GLN A 198 16.43 -3.57 -2.01
CA GLN A 198 17.73 -3.88 -2.61
C GLN A 198 18.87 -3.30 -1.77
N ARG A 199 19.92 -4.11 -1.58
CA ARG A 199 21.13 -3.72 -0.83
C ARG A 199 21.81 -2.47 -1.41
N SER A 200 21.80 -2.32 -2.73
CA SER A 200 22.37 -1.17 -3.44
C SER A 200 21.77 0.16 -3.00
N GLN A 201 20.46 0.20 -2.66
CA GLN A 201 19.80 1.41 -2.17
C GLN A 201 20.34 1.82 -0.79
N ILE A 202 20.61 0.84 0.07
CA ILE A 202 21.24 1.08 1.38
C ILE A 202 22.68 1.57 1.19
N ASP A 203 23.42 0.98 0.25
CA ASP A 203 24.81 1.36 -0.01
C ASP A 203 24.91 2.80 -0.54
N GLU A 204 23.99 3.20 -1.42
CA GLU A 204 23.88 4.59 -1.91
C GLU A 204 23.61 5.57 -0.76
N PHE A 205 22.63 5.26 0.09
CA PHE A 205 22.33 6.08 1.26
C PHE A 205 23.52 6.13 2.22
N TYR A 206 24.14 5.00 2.53
CA TYR A 206 25.29 4.93 3.43
C TYR A 206 26.49 5.74 2.92
N ALA A 207 26.78 5.66 1.62
CA ALA A 207 27.85 6.44 1.00
C ALA A 207 27.61 7.95 1.08
N SER A 208 26.35 8.38 1.23
CA SER A 208 25.99 9.79 1.39
C SER A 208 26.14 10.33 2.81
N ILE A 209 26.35 9.47 3.83
CA ILE A 209 26.52 9.88 5.22
C ILE A 209 27.85 10.63 5.37
N PRO A 210 27.86 11.89 5.82
CA PRO A 210 29.10 12.64 6.02
C PRO A 210 30.07 11.93 6.98
N ALA A 211 31.36 11.96 6.65
CA ALA A 211 32.42 11.40 7.48
C ALA A 211 32.45 11.98 8.91
N ALA A 212 31.89 13.18 9.11
CA ALA A 212 31.73 13.80 10.43
C ALA A 212 30.86 12.98 11.41
N PHE A 213 29.99 12.10 10.91
CA PHE A 213 29.22 11.16 11.74
C PHE A 213 29.99 9.87 12.06
N ALA A 214 31.17 9.67 11.44
CA ALA A 214 32.01 8.49 11.56
C ALA A 214 31.23 7.16 11.53
N PRO A 215 30.51 6.87 10.43
CA PRO A 215 29.76 5.62 10.33
C PRO A 215 30.70 4.41 10.33
N SER A 216 30.36 3.39 11.12
CA SER A 216 31.04 2.09 11.09
C SER A 216 30.73 1.35 9.79
N ALA A 217 31.49 0.29 9.49
CA ALA A 217 31.13 -0.62 8.40
C ALA A 217 29.69 -1.16 8.58
N LEU A 218 28.99 -1.30 7.46
CA LEU A 218 27.64 -1.85 7.42
C LEU A 218 27.64 -3.34 7.76
N GLN A 219 26.75 -3.71 8.68
CA GLN A 219 26.43 -5.10 9.00
C GLN A 219 25.03 -5.39 8.49
N CYS A 220 24.84 -6.46 7.72
CA CYS A 220 23.60 -6.67 6.99
C CYS A 220 23.10 -8.11 7.03
N THR A 221 21.78 -8.24 6.89
CA THR A 221 21.08 -9.49 6.63
C THR A 221 20.07 -9.31 5.49
N GLN A 222 19.54 -10.43 5.01
CA GLN A 222 18.41 -10.47 4.10
C GLN A 222 17.32 -11.37 4.68
N VAL A 223 16.08 -10.91 4.58
CA VAL A 223 14.90 -11.69 5.00
C VAL A 223 13.96 -11.87 3.80
N PRO A 224 13.32 -13.04 3.63
CA PRO A 224 12.28 -13.22 2.62
C PRO A 224 11.16 -12.21 2.85
N TYR A 225 10.76 -11.44 1.85
CA TYR A 225 9.67 -10.50 2.03
C TYR A 225 8.94 -10.27 0.71
N LEU A 226 7.64 -10.54 0.71
CA LEU A 226 6.81 -10.45 -0.47
C LEU A 226 6.15 -9.08 -0.56
N GLY A 227 5.83 -8.67 -1.78
CA GLY A 227 5.12 -7.40 -1.99
C GLY A 227 5.99 -6.19 -1.65
N ILE A 228 7.25 -6.19 -2.10
CA ILE A 228 8.14 -5.01 -2.12
C ILE A 228 8.87 -4.85 -3.47
N GLY A 229 8.43 -5.55 -4.52
CA GLY A 229 9.12 -5.58 -5.82
C GLY A 229 10.44 -6.35 -5.83
N SER A 230 10.76 -7.07 -4.75
CA SER A 230 11.91 -7.95 -4.57
C SER A 230 11.46 -9.18 -3.77
N PRO A 231 12.06 -10.37 -3.94
CA PRO A 231 11.74 -11.55 -3.12
C PRO A 231 12.27 -11.44 -1.68
N THR A 232 13.16 -10.49 -1.42
CA THR A 232 13.83 -10.30 -0.13
C THR A 232 13.92 -8.83 0.22
N ALA A 233 13.90 -8.52 1.51
CA ALA A 233 14.31 -7.23 2.03
C ALA A 233 15.73 -7.30 2.58
N SER A 234 16.50 -6.24 2.38
CA SER A 234 17.82 -6.05 2.99
C SER A 234 17.66 -5.18 4.24
N VAL A 235 18.27 -5.62 5.33
CA VAL A 235 18.29 -4.90 6.62
C VAL A 235 19.73 -4.74 7.05
N CYS A 236 20.13 -3.51 7.38
CA CYS A 236 21.49 -3.21 7.77
C CYS A 236 21.57 -2.30 8.98
N VAL A 237 22.66 -2.41 9.73
CA VAL A 237 23.00 -1.55 10.86
C VAL A 237 24.36 -0.92 10.65
N THR A 238 24.48 0.37 10.96
CA THR A 238 25.76 1.08 11.12
C THR A 238 25.73 1.88 12.42
N HIS A 239 26.86 1.92 13.13
CA HIS A 239 27.05 2.75 14.31
C HIS A 239 27.61 4.12 13.91
N LEU A 240 27.23 5.18 14.61
CA LEU A 240 27.73 6.53 14.41
C LEU A 240 28.64 6.88 15.58
N LEU A 241 29.95 6.91 15.33
CA LEU A 241 30.97 6.96 16.39
C LEU A 241 31.38 8.39 16.79
N ALA A 242 30.95 9.38 16.01
CA ALA A 242 31.24 10.79 16.24
C ALA A 242 29.93 11.56 16.45
N MET A 243 29.57 11.77 17.73
CA MET A 243 28.46 12.62 18.16
C MET A 243 28.71 13.31 19.49
#